data_AF-G7Q557-F1
#
_entry.id   AF-G7Q557-F1
#
_cell.length_a   1.000
_cell.length_b   1.000
_cell.length_c   1.000
_cell.angle_alpha   90.00
_cell.angle_beta   90.00
_cell.angle_gamma   90.00
#
_symmetry.space_group_name_H-M   'P 1'
#
loop_
_entity.id
_entity.type
_entity.pdbx_description
1 polymer ?
#
loop_
_entity_poly.entity_id
_entity_poly.type
_entity_poly.pdbx_seq_one_letter_code
_entity_poly.pdbx_strand_id
1 'polypeptide(L)'
;MSRAAAFLSGLAVLALTALAAAAEAPRSLPFNKQNVYNYFRKVEEEKRNLPEKISLQELQERQAHSYANALKQSGYDFEATVLNALQFGEKGSNKLDDPRFLFLAGVFRFHPDVYLRMKLISKPTYDAVLKYFGN
;
A
#
# COMPACT_ATOMS: atom_id res chain seq x y z
N MET A 1 -19.45 -37.99 -57.29
CA MET A 1 -18.70 -36.72 -57.20
C MET A 1 -19.52 -35.80 -56.29
N SER A 2 -19.39 -35.93 -54.97
CA SER A 2 -18.43 -35.20 -54.12
C SER A 2 -18.65 -33.68 -54.13
N ARG A 3 -19.26 -33.16 -53.06
CA ARG A 3 -18.77 -32.09 -52.17
C ARG A 3 -19.93 -31.34 -51.51
N ALA A 4 -20.40 -31.85 -50.38
CA ALA A 4 -21.08 -31.05 -49.38
C ALA A 4 -20.36 -31.30 -48.06
N ALA A 5 -19.35 -30.49 -47.77
CA ALA A 5 -18.59 -30.57 -46.54
C ALA A 5 -18.27 -29.15 -46.04
N ALA A 6 -18.61 -28.95 -44.78
CA ALA A 6 -18.00 -28.02 -43.84
C ALA A 6 -18.17 -26.52 -44.10
N PHE A 7 -19.28 -25.97 -43.59
CA PHE A 7 -19.32 -24.60 -43.09
C PHE A 7 -20.08 -24.61 -41.78
N LEU A 8 -19.44 -24.95 -40.65
CA LEU A 8 -19.98 -24.73 -39.29
C LEU A 8 -18.91 -25.03 -38.22
N SER A 9 -17.73 -24.44 -38.33
CA SER A 9 -16.72 -24.52 -37.26
C SER A 9 -15.86 -23.26 -37.27
N GLY A 10 -16.38 -22.18 -36.70
CA GLY A 10 -15.64 -20.90 -36.66
C GLY A 10 -16.18 -19.88 -35.67
N LEU A 11 -16.95 -20.28 -34.67
CA LEU A 11 -17.61 -19.35 -33.74
C LEU A 11 -17.62 -19.91 -32.31
N ALA A 12 -16.44 -20.28 -31.79
CA ALA A 12 -16.31 -20.70 -30.40
C ALA A 12 -14.99 -20.27 -29.72
N VAL A 13 -14.18 -19.39 -30.34
CA VAL A 13 -12.88 -18.97 -29.78
C VAL A 13 -12.83 -17.47 -29.41
N LEU A 14 -13.89 -16.70 -29.67
CA LEU A 14 -13.87 -15.23 -29.52
C LEU A 14 -14.51 -14.69 -28.22
N ALA A 15 -14.80 -15.54 -27.24
CA ALA A 15 -15.52 -15.12 -26.03
C ALA A 15 -14.78 -15.40 -24.70
N LEU A 16 -13.45 -15.60 -24.72
CA LEU A 16 -12.68 -15.90 -23.50
C LEU A 16 -11.66 -14.84 -23.05
N THR A 17 -11.61 -13.64 -23.68
CA THR A 17 -10.52 -12.68 -23.43
C THR A 17 -10.95 -11.30 -22.91
N ALA A 18 -12.13 -11.14 -22.34
CA ALA A 18 -12.55 -9.85 -21.80
C ALA A 18 -13.18 -9.95 -20.42
N LEU A 19 -12.49 -10.62 -19.49
CA LEU A 19 -12.58 -10.25 -18.08
C LEU A 19 -11.26 -9.59 -17.68
N ALA A 20 -10.92 -8.51 -18.37
CA ALA A 20 -10.07 -7.50 -17.78
C ALA A 20 -10.89 -6.89 -16.65
N ALA A 21 -10.82 -7.50 -15.47
CA ALA A 21 -11.16 -6.81 -14.24
C ALA A 21 -10.32 -5.53 -14.26
N ALA A 22 -10.97 -4.41 -14.55
CA ALA A 22 -10.39 -3.10 -14.35
C ALA A 22 -10.13 -3.03 -12.84
N ALA A 23 -8.93 -3.45 -12.44
CA ALA A 23 -8.47 -3.29 -11.08
C ALA A 23 -8.58 -1.80 -10.80
N GLU A 24 -9.53 -1.41 -9.93
CA GLU A 24 -9.66 -0.03 -9.48
C GLU A 24 -8.27 0.45 -9.09
N ALA A 25 -7.89 1.64 -9.58
CA ALA A 25 -6.57 2.18 -9.32
C ALA A 25 -6.30 2.19 -7.80
N PRO A 26 -5.09 1.83 -7.34
CA PRO A 26 -4.74 1.80 -5.93
C PRO A 26 -5.15 3.10 -5.23
N ARG A 27 -6.05 3.00 -4.25
CA ARG A 27 -6.66 4.16 -3.59
C ARG A 27 -5.80 4.60 -2.41
N SER A 28 -5.31 5.84 -2.41
CA SER A 28 -4.62 6.41 -1.26
C SER A 28 -5.59 6.86 -0.16
N LEU A 29 -5.12 6.88 1.09
CA LEU A 29 -5.81 7.56 2.19
C LEU A 29 -6.01 9.05 1.83
N PRO A 30 -7.23 9.61 1.98
CA PRO A 30 -7.42 11.05 1.88
C PRO A 30 -6.82 11.76 3.10
N PHE A 31 -5.79 12.58 2.90
CA PHE A 31 -5.04 13.21 3.98
C PHE A 31 -5.76 14.38 4.64
N ASN A 32 -6.09 14.20 5.92
CA ASN A 32 -6.40 15.25 6.89
C ASN A 32 -6.03 14.74 8.29
N LYS A 33 -5.99 15.62 9.30
CA LYS A 33 -5.57 15.25 10.66
C LYS A 33 -6.42 14.12 11.26
N GLN A 34 -7.74 14.13 11.02
CA GLN A 34 -8.67 13.12 11.53
C GLN A 34 -8.40 11.72 10.93
N ASN A 35 -8.16 11.65 9.62
CA ASN A 35 -7.90 10.40 8.93
C ASN A 35 -6.57 9.78 9.33
N VAL A 36 -5.53 10.61 9.50
CA VAL A 36 -4.21 10.16 9.98
C VAL A 36 -4.30 9.68 11.43
N TYR A 37 -5.05 10.39 12.28
CA TYR A 37 -5.32 9.94 13.65
C TYR A 37 -6.05 8.59 13.67
N ASN A 38 -7.14 8.46 12.90
CA ASN A 38 -7.91 7.22 12.82
C ASN A 38 -7.07 6.05 12.29
N TYR A 39 -6.19 6.33 11.33
CA TYR A 39 -5.23 5.36 10.81
C TYR A 39 -4.30 4.83 11.92
N PHE A 40 -3.61 5.70 12.64
CA PHE A 40 -2.70 5.26 13.70
C PHE A 40 -3.42 4.59 14.86
N ARG A 41 -4.65 5.01 15.19
CA ARG A 41 -5.48 4.29 16.18
C ARG A 41 -5.69 2.82 15.77
N LYS A 42 -6.03 2.56 14.50
CA LYS A 42 -6.16 1.19 13.98
C LYS A 42 -4.84 0.42 14.00
N VAL A 43 -3.73 1.08 13.67
CA VAL A 43 -2.39 0.46 13.78
C VAL A 43 -2.11 0.00 15.21
N GLU A 44 -2.43 0.82 16.21
CA GLU A 44 -2.24 0.45 17.63
C GLU A 44 -3.22 -0.63 18.10
N GLU A 45 -4.40 -0.75 17.49
CA GLU A 45 -5.31 -1.89 17.71
C GLU A 45 -4.73 -3.19 17.14
N GLU A 46 -4.21 -3.15 15.91
CA GLU A 46 -3.53 -4.28 15.28
C GLU A 46 -2.30 -4.74 16.09
N LYS A 47 -1.49 -3.79 16.57
CA LYS A 47 -0.30 -4.09 17.37
C LYS A 47 -0.63 -4.74 18.71
N ARG A 48 -1.74 -4.34 19.35
CA ARG A 48 -2.21 -4.94 20.61
C ARG A 48 -2.62 -6.40 20.48
N ASN A 49 -2.96 -6.84 19.26
CA ASN A 49 -3.30 -8.24 18.97
C ASN A 49 -2.07 -9.09 18.62
N LEU A 50 -0.85 -8.53 18.67
CA LEU A 50 0.37 -9.30 18.39
C LEU A 50 0.70 -10.24 19.56
N PRO A 51 1.17 -11.46 19.28
CA PRO A 51 1.56 -12.41 20.32
C PRO A 51 2.76 -11.89 21.11
N GLU A 52 2.72 -12.07 22.44
CA GLU A 52 3.76 -11.56 23.35
C GLU A 52 5.08 -12.33 23.27
N LYS A 53 5.05 -13.59 22.82
CA LYS A 53 6.22 -14.48 22.78
C LYS A 53 6.69 -14.72 21.34
N ILE A 54 7.36 -13.72 20.78
CA ILE A 54 8.00 -13.80 19.46
C ILE A 54 9.39 -13.16 19.50
N SER A 55 10.23 -13.48 18.51
CA SER A 55 11.55 -12.86 18.38
C SER A 55 11.44 -11.36 18.07
N LEU A 56 12.48 -10.59 18.41
CA LEU A 56 12.49 -9.14 18.14
C LEU A 56 12.37 -8.81 16.64
N GLN A 57 13.01 -9.60 15.78
CA GLN A 57 12.93 -9.40 14.33
C GLN A 57 11.50 -9.65 13.83
N GLU A 58 10.90 -10.76 14.25
CA GLU A 58 9.52 -11.08 13.88
C GLU A 58 8.53 -10.04 14.42
N LEU A 59 8.77 -9.52 15.63
CA LEU A 59 7.97 -8.44 16.19
C LEU A 59 8.04 -7.18 15.33
N GLN A 60 9.22 -6.78 14.86
CA GLN A 60 9.37 -5.63 13.97
C GLN A 60 8.64 -5.82 12.65
N GLU A 61 8.77 -6.99 12.02
CA GLU A 61 8.09 -7.31 10.76
C GLU A 61 6.57 -7.32 10.94
N ARG A 62 6.06 -7.94 12.02
CA ARG A 62 4.62 -7.92 12.32
C ARG A 62 4.09 -6.53 12.61
N GLN A 63 4.84 -5.72 13.36
CA GLN A 63 4.49 -4.32 13.62
C GLN A 63 4.48 -3.51 12.32
N ALA A 64 5.46 -3.69 11.43
CA ALA A 64 5.47 -3.06 10.11
C ALA A 64 4.27 -3.50 9.26
N HIS A 65 3.88 -4.78 9.33
CA HIS A 65 2.67 -5.28 8.68
C HIS A 65 1.39 -4.62 9.20
N SER A 66 1.30 -4.32 10.49
CA SER A 66 0.14 -3.62 11.07
C SER A 66 -0.14 -2.28 10.38
N TYR A 67 0.91 -1.55 9.94
CA TYR A 67 0.75 -0.29 9.21
C TYR A 67 0.09 -0.48 7.84
N ALA A 68 0.48 -1.52 7.10
CA ALA A 68 -0.11 -1.83 5.80
C ALA A 68 -1.53 -2.41 5.95
N ASN A 69 -1.73 -3.31 6.92
CA ASN A 69 -3.01 -3.94 7.18
C ASN A 69 -4.09 -2.92 7.59
N ALA A 70 -3.76 -1.94 8.43
CA ALA A 70 -4.70 -0.91 8.84
C ALA A 70 -5.23 -0.07 7.65
N LEU A 71 -4.39 0.21 6.64
CA LEU A 71 -4.84 0.85 5.41
C LEU A 71 -5.68 -0.09 4.55
N LYS A 72 -5.23 -1.33 4.36
CA LYS A 72 -5.95 -2.35 3.58
C LYS A 72 -7.36 -2.61 4.11
N GLN A 73 -7.51 -2.74 5.43
CA GLN A 73 -8.81 -2.88 6.11
C GLN A 73 -9.72 -1.67 5.93
N SER A 74 -9.14 -0.50 5.63
CA SER A 74 -9.87 0.74 5.37
C SER A 74 -10.12 0.98 3.87
N GLY A 75 -9.78 0.00 3.02
CA GLY A 75 -9.94 0.10 1.56
C GLY A 75 -8.88 0.97 0.87
N TYR A 76 -7.73 1.16 1.51
CA TYR A 76 -6.61 1.95 0.97
C TYR A 76 -5.40 1.08 0.69
N ASP A 77 -4.64 1.46 -0.33
CA ASP A 77 -3.36 0.86 -0.67
C ASP A 77 -2.22 1.55 0.09
N PHE A 78 -1.30 0.75 0.65
CA PHE A 78 -0.22 1.26 1.47
C PHE A 78 0.79 2.07 0.65
N GLU A 79 1.27 1.52 -0.46
CA GLU A 79 2.27 2.17 -1.31
C GLU A 79 1.70 3.43 -1.97
N ALA A 80 0.47 3.38 -2.48
CA ALA A 80 -0.22 4.54 -3.04
C ALA A 80 -0.38 5.66 -2.01
N THR A 81 -0.67 5.31 -0.76
CA THR A 81 -0.76 6.28 0.34
C THR A 81 0.58 6.91 0.67
N VAL A 82 1.66 6.11 0.71
CA VAL A 82 3.04 6.61 0.89
C VAL A 82 3.43 7.55 -0.26
N LEU A 83 3.20 7.17 -1.51
CA LEU A 83 3.50 7.99 -2.68
C LEU A 83 2.71 9.30 -2.67
N ASN A 84 1.42 9.26 -2.34
CA ASN A 84 0.61 10.48 -2.22
C ASN A 84 1.14 11.41 -1.12
N ALA A 85 1.54 10.86 0.02
CA ALA A 85 2.14 11.65 1.10
C ALA A 85 3.46 12.29 0.67
N LEU A 86 4.32 11.56 -0.05
CA LEU A 86 5.61 12.07 -0.53
C LEU A 86 5.48 13.18 -1.58
N GLN A 87 4.46 13.11 -2.45
CA GLN A 87 4.24 14.11 -3.50
C GLN A 87 3.88 15.49 -2.97
N PHE A 88 3.13 15.54 -1.87
CA PHE A 88 2.52 16.77 -1.35
C PHE A 88 2.92 17.09 0.09
N GLY A 89 3.85 16.31 0.66
CA GLY A 89 4.32 16.51 2.03
C GLY A 89 5.21 17.74 2.13
N GLU A 90 4.86 18.65 3.02
CA GLU A 90 5.64 19.87 3.25
C GLU A 90 7.00 19.52 3.88
N LYS A 91 8.01 20.33 3.56
CA LYS A 91 9.33 20.32 4.19
C LYS A 91 9.54 21.64 4.93
N GLY A 92 10.15 21.60 6.12
CA GLY A 92 10.49 22.80 6.89
C GLY A 92 9.64 23.04 8.14
N SER A 93 9.49 24.30 8.54
CA SER A 93 9.02 24.75 9.86
C SER A 93 7.55 24.39 10.18
N ASN A 94 6.70 24.21 9.17
CA ASN A 94 5.26 23.91 9.36
C ASN A 94 4.91 22.42 9.30
N LYS A 95 5.90 21.53 9.20
CA LYS A 95 5.69 20.09 8.99
C LYS A 95 4.85 19.40 10.07
N LEU A 96 4.83 19.90 11.31
CA LEU A 96 4.04 19.32 12.40
C LEU A 96 2.53 19.51 12.22
N ASP A 97 2.12 20.45 11.38
CA ASP A 97 0.72 20.66 11.02
C ASP A 97 0.29 19.91 9.76
N ASP A 98 1.24 19.41 8.96
CA ASP A 98 0.96 18.66 7.75
C ASP A 98 0.60 17.19 8.06
N PRO A 99 -0.64 16.75 7.79
CA PRO A 99 -1.04 15.36 7.99
C PRO A 99 -0.18 14.35 7.19
N ARG A 100 0.38 14.75 6.04
CA ARG A 100 1.22 13.87 5.23
C ARG A 100 2.56 13.63 5.89
N PHE A 101 3.20 14.68 6.40
CA PHE A 101 4.39 14.53 7.21
C PHE A 101 4.13 13.66 8.44
N LEU A 102 3.05 13.91 9.19
CA LEU A 102 2.71 13.12 10.38
C LEU A 102 2.52 11.63 10.04
N PHE A 103 1.87 11.34 8.91
CA PHE A 103 1.75 9.97 8.41
C PHE A 103 3.11 9.35 8.09
N LEU A 104 3.94 10.02 7.27
CA LEU A 104 5.26 9.50 6.90
C LEU A 104 6.14 9.28 8.13
N ALA A 105 6.19 10.26 9.04
CA ALA A 105 6.99 10.19 10.26
C ALA A 105 6.52 9.08 11.21
N GLY A 106 5.22 8.82 11.29
CA GLY A 106 4.67 7.76 12.12
C GLY A 106 4.83 6.35 11.53
N VAL A 107 4.74 6.21 10.21
CA VAL A 107 4.99 4.95 9.49
C VAL A 107 6.48 4.61 9.55
N PHE A 108 7.34 5.52 9.09
CA PHE A 108 8.78 5.29 8.98
C PHE A 108 9.55 5.50 10.28
N ARG A 109 8.90 5.24 11.43
CA ARG A 109 9.61 4.97 12.69
C ARG A 109 10.44 3.68 12.60
N PHE A 110 9.98 2.74 11.76
CA PHE A 110 10.79 1.61 11.31
C PHE A 110 11.53 2.00 10.04
N HIS A 111 12.75 1.49 9.88
CA HIS A 111 13.56 1.78 8.71
C HIS A 111 12.82 1.33 7.42
N PRO A 112 12.81 2.13 6.33
CA PRO A 112 12.11 1.80 5.08
C PRO A 112 12.47 0.43 4.48
N ASP A 113 13.67 -0.08 4.79
CA ASP A 113 14.15 -1.40 4.36
C ASP A 113 13.27 -2.55 4.85
N VAL A 114 12.66 -2.42 6.04
CA VAL A 114 11.74 -3.43 6.57
C VAL A 114 10.55 -3.59 5.61
N TYR A 115 9.94 -2.48 5.20
CA TYR A 115 8.81 -2.47 4.27
C TYR A 115 9.21 -2.97 2.88
N LEU A 116 10.43 -2.69 2.42
CA LEU A 116 10.95 -3.18 1.14
C LEU A 116 11.13 -4.70 1.15
N ARG A 117 11.78 -5.26 2.19
CA ARG A 117 11.96 -6.73 2.34
C ARG A 117 10.63 -7.47 2.37
N MET A 118 9.64 -6.87 3.01
CA MET A 118 8.28 -7.40 3.12
C MET A 118 7.42 -7.18 1.87
N LYS A 119 7.97 -6.52 0.83
CA LYS A 119 7.26 -6.17 -0.41
C LYS A 119 6.00 -5.33 -0.19
N LEU A 120 6.00 -4.51 0.86
CA LEU A 120 4.93 -3.55 1.14
C LEU A 120 5.12 -2.25 0.37
N ILE A 121 6.35 -1.95 -0.04
CA ILE A 121 6.70 -0.86 -0.95
C ILE A 121 7.70 -1.38 -2.00
N SER A 122 7.68 -0.76 -3.17
CA SER A 122 8.67 -1.00 -4.21
C SER A 122 10.01 -0.31 -3.91
N LYS A 123 11.07 -0.74 -4.62
CA LYS A 123 12.40 -0.10 -4.52
C LYS A 123 12.37 1.40 -4.86
N PRO A 124 11.67 1.86 -5.93
CA PRO A 124 11.51 3.29 -6.18
C PRO A 124 10.88 4.06 -5.02
N THR A 125 9.83 3.51 -4.40
CA THR A 125 9.19 4.14 -3.23
C THR A 125 10.12 4.19 -2.03
N TYR A 126 10.87 3.11 -1.76
CA TYR A 126 11.91 3.09 -0.75
C TYR A 126 12.94 4.21 -0.95
N ASP A 127 13.48 4.36 -2.17
CA ASP A 127 14.49 5.38 -2.49
C ASP A 127 13.91 6.80 -2.31
N ALA A 128 12.63 6.99 -2.67
CA ALA A 128 11.93 8.26 -2.48
C ALA A 128 11.74 8.62 -0.99
N VAL A 129 11.41 7.63 -0.15
CA VAL A 129 11.30 7.82 1.31
C VAL A 129 12.65 8.20 1.92
N LEU A 130 13.73 7.50 1.53
CA LEU A 130 15.08 7.86 2.00
C LEU A 130 15.45 9.28 1.61
N LYS A 131 15.18 9.67 0.36
CA LYS A 131 15.42 11.03 -0.11
C LYS A 131 14.56 12.07 0.61
N TYR A 132 13.35 11.71 1.03
CA TYR A 132 12.47 12.62 1.76
C TYR A 132 13.00 12.95 3.15
N PHE A 133 13.51 11.95 3.89
CA PHE A 133 14.01 12.12 5.26
C PHE A 133 15.52 12.42 5.39
N GLY A 134 16.32 12.10 4.36
CA GLY A 134 17.77 12.33 4.36
C GLY A 134 18.21 13.73 3.93
N ASN A 135 17.25 14.61 3.58
CA ASN A 135 17.47 16.03 3.29
C ASN A 135 16.81 16.89 4.37
#